data_AF-V5HA68-F1
#
_entry.id   AF-V5HA68-F1
#
_cell.length_a   1.000
_cell.length_b   1.000
_cell.length_c   1.000
_cell.angle_alpha   90.00
_cell.angle_beta   90.00
_cell.angle_gamma   90.00
#
_symmetry.space_group_name_H-M   'P 1'
#
loop_
_entity.id
_entity.type
_entity.pdbx_description
1 polymer ?
#
loop_
_entity_poly.entity_id
_entity_poly.type
_entity_poly.pdbx_seq_one_letter_code
_entity_poly.pdbx_strand_id
1 'polypeptide(L)'
;MAASVDRVKDGCERDLLDRCSVSLFFFTGGARIPGSAQELAKTCAEEQKDRQCVTDYTQKCLEGIPRGMVQLVLDGSSNVGREKCTVGSPGHTRYMKHAECLNIAGDKIHRCMKRLTGILEASAEHHERKHKIGLACCSFGGYRQCIVDAVKGSCDDSHVAYAHDLIQSYAGELLDTVCINYKPGDESC
;
A
#
# COMPACT_ATOMS: atom_id res chain seq x y z
N MET A 1 29.56 18.41 10.64
CA MET A 1 29.08 17.13 11.19
C MET A 1 27.61 16.99 10.83
N ALA A 2 27.31 16.43 9.65
CA ALA A 2 25.94 16.20 9.23
C ALA A 2 25.45 14.90 9.87
N ALA A 3 24.64 15.02 10.93
CA ALA A 3 24.03 13.88 11.59
C ALA A 3 23.18 13.10 10.58
N SER A 4 23.60 11.86 10.37
CA SER A 4 23.10 10.94 9.37
C SER A 4 21.68 10.47 9.65
N VAL A 5 20.83 10.62 8.62
CA VAL A 5 19.73 9.70 8.22
C VAL A 5 18.47 9.77 9.08
N ASP A 6 17.31 9.82 8.43
CA ASP A 6 16.00 9.47 9.00
C ASP A 6 16.05 8.01 9.48
N ARG A 7 16.66 7.77 10.63
CA ARG A 7 16.86 6.44 11.18
C ARG A 7 15.60 6.06 11.93
N VAL A 8 14.96 5.00 11.46
CA VAL A 8 14.26 4.05 12.33
C VAL A 8 15.02 3.97 13.66
N LYS A 9 14.33 4.22 14.78
CA LYS A 9 14.99 4.36 16.09
C LYS A 9 15.84 3.14 16.44
N ASP A 10 16.91 3.34 17.21
CA ASP A 10 17.78 2.24 17.65
C ASP A 10 16.97 1.13 18.34
N GLY A 11 17.20 -0.11 17.94
CA GLY A 11 16.44 -1.28 18.41
C GLY A 11 15.15 -1.57 17.63
N CYS A 12 14.91 -0.87 16.52
CA CYS A 12 13.82 -1.18 15.59
C CYS A 12 14.36 -1.84 14.31
N GLU A 13 13.77 -2.98 13.96
CA GLU A 13 14.04 -3.68 12.70
C GLU A 13 13.31 -2.98 11.54
N ARG A 14 14.04 -2.57 10.50
CA ARG A 14 13.46 -1.84 9.37
C ARG A 14 12.36 -2.64 8.66
N ASP A 15 12.63 -3.91 8.40
CA ASP A 15 11.75 -4.82 7.65
C ASP A 15 10.53 -5.27 8.47
N LEU A 16 10.44 -4.90 9.76
CA LEU A 16 9.29 -5.27 10.58
C LEU A 16 8.00 -4.62 10.07
N LEU A 17 8.08 -3.39 9.55
CA LEU A 17 6.92 -2.71 8.96
C LEU A 17 6.40 -3.46 7.73
N ASP A 18 7.30 -3.94 6.86
CA ASP A 18 6.94 -4.67 5.66
C ASP A 18 6.32 -6.02 6.02
N ARG A 19 6.92 -6.76 6.96
CA ARG A 19 6.37 -8.03 7.45
C ARG A 19 5.00 -7.86 8.11
N CYS A 20 4.77 -6.76 8.80
CA CYS A 20 3.51 -6.50 9.50
C CYS A 20 2.42 -5.91 8.62
N SER A 21 2.70 -5.56 7.37
CA SER A 21 1.72 -4.99 6.45
C SER A 21 1.25 -5.95 5.35
N VAL A 22 1.75 -7.20 5.38
CA VAL A 22 1.54 -8.20 4.32
C VAL A 22 0.06 -8.49 4.06
N SER A 23 -0.77 -8.59 5.11
CA SER A 23 -2.21 -8.83 4.94
C SER A 23 -3.03 -7.55 4.73
N LEU A 24 -2.49 -6.37 5.05
CA LEU A 24 -3.24 -5.11 5.02
C LEU A 24 -3.49 -4.57 3.61
N PHE A 25 -2.63 -4.95 2.65
CA PHE A 25 -2.70 -4.49 1.27
C PHE A 25 -2.81 -5.66 0.32
N PHE A 26 -3.65 -5.50 -0.71
CA PHE A 26 -3.86 -6.56 -1.68
C PHE A 26 -2.59 -6.83 -2.47
N PHE A 27 -2.34 -8.11 -2.70
CA PHE A 27 -1.20 -8.59 -3.47
C PHE A 27 0.18 -8.22 -2.90
N THR A 28 0.30 -7.80 -1.64
CA THR A 28 1.61 -7.66 -0.97
C THR A 28 2.20 -9.02 -0.63
N GLY A 29 1.42 -9.90 -0.01
CA GLY A 29 1.85 -11.26 0.38
C GLY A 29 1.99 -12.28 -0.75
N GLY A 30 1.52 -11.94 -1.96
CA GLY A 30 1.62 -12.84 -3.11
C GLY A 30 0.67 -12.47 -4.24
N ALA A 31 0.59 -13.34 -5.23
CA ALA A 31 -0.21 -13.15 -6.44
C ALA A 31 -1.71 -13.45 -6.27
N ARG A 32 -2.20 -13.65 -5.04
CA ARG A 32 -3.60 -13.96 -4.77
C ARG A 32 -4.17 -13.22 -3.58
N ILE A 33 -5.44 -12.87 -3.70
CA ILE A 33 -6.31 -12.39 -2.64
C ILE A 33 -7.44 -13.41 -2.42
N PRO A 34 -8.09 -13.40 -1.24
CA PRO A 34 -9.22 -14.28 -0.95
C PRO A 34 -10.30 -14.27 -2.02
N GLY A 35 -10.60 -15.43 -2.63
CA GLY A 35 -11.64 -15.54 -3.66
C GLY A 35 -13.01 -15.92 -3.09
N SER A 36 -13.04 -16.43 -1.86
CA SER A 36 -14.26 -16.87 -1.18
C SER A 36 -14.50 -16.13 0.13
N ALA A 37 -15.76 -16.12 0.59
CA ALA A 37 -16.13 -15.53 1.88
C ALA A 37 -15.39 -16.18 3.06
N GLN A 38 -15.10 -17.49 2.98
CA GLN A 38 -14.37 -18.20 4.03
C GLN A 38 -12.89 -17.80 4.09
N GLU A 39 -12.23 -17.67 2.93
CA GLU A 39 -10.85 -17.17 2.86
C GLU A 39 -10.76 -15.71 3.30
N LEU A 40 -11.76 -14.90 2.93
CA LEU A 40 -11.82 -13.50 3.31
C LEU A 40 -11.95 -13.35 4.82
N ALA A 41 -12.83 -14.13 5.46
CA ALA A 41 -12.99 -14.12 6.91
C ALA A 41 -11.68 -14.47 7.66
N LYS A 42 -10.90 -15.43 7.14
CA LYS A 42 -9.57 -15.76 7.70
C LYS A 42 -8.60 -14.59 7.59
N THR A 43 -8.50 -14.00 6.40
CA THR A 43 -7.62 -12.85 6.12
C THR A 43 -8.01 -11.64 6.96
N CYS A 44 -9.30 -11.39 7.13
CA CYS A 44 -9.80 -10.32 8.01
C CYS A 44 -9.34 -10.47 9.46
N ALA A 45 -9.18 -11.71 9.97
CA ALA A 45 -8.65 -11.92 11.32
C ALA A 45 -7.13 -11.69 11.39
N GLU A 46 -6.39 -11.96 10.31
CA GLU A 46 -4.96 -11.68 10.19
C GLU A 46 -4.70 -10.17 10.11
N GLU A 47 -5.49 -9.44 9.34
CA GLU A 47 -5.40 -7.98 9.21
C GLU A 47 -5.53 -7.24 10.55
N GLN A 48 -6.34 -7.75 11.48
CA GLN A 48 -6.42 -7.15 12.82
C GLN A 48 -5.09 -7.22 13.56
N LYS A 49 -4.35 -8.33 13.41
CA LYS A 49 -3.04 -8.54 14.06
C LYS A 49 -1.97 -7.68 13.39
N ASP A 50 -1.96 -7.67 12.07
CA ASP A 50 -1.04 -6.89 11.26
C ASP A 50 -1.21 -5.39 11.51
N ARG A 51 -2.46 -4.91 11.59
CA ARG A 51 -2.75 -3.51 11.94
C ARG A 51 -2.19 -3.13 13.31
N GLN A 52 -2.34 -4.01 14.31
CA GLN A 52 -1.77 -3.76 15.63
C GLN A 52 -0.24 -3.69 15.56
N CYS A 53 0.40 -4.61 14.84
CA CYS A 53 1.85 -4.57 14.68
C CYS A 53 2.32 -3.28 13.99
N VAL A 54 1.67 -2.86 12.90
CA VAL A 54 2.02 -1.60 12.21
C VAL A 54 1.80 -0.40 13.14
N THR A 55 0.75 -0.41 13.95
CA THR A 55 0.47 0.64 14.94
C THR A 55 1.60 0.74 15.97
N ASP A 56 1.97 -0.39 16.57
CA ASP A 56 3.02 -0.46 17.59
C ASP A 56 4.37 -0.04 17.01
N TYR A 57 4.71 -0.51 15.81
CA TYR A 57 5.92 -0.11 15.11
C TYR A 57 5.92 1.39 14.80
N THR A 58 4.82 1.93 14.28
CA THR A 58 4.71 3.34 13.91
C THR A 58 4.88 4.26 15.13
N GLN A 59 4.28 3.89 16.27
CA GLN A 59 4.40 4.65 17.51
C GLN A 59 5.80 4.55 18.12
N LYS A 60 6.39 3.36 18.13
CA LYS A 60 7.68 3.09 18.77
C LYS A 60 8.86 3.58 17.92
N CYS A 61 8.85 3.31 16.63
CA CYS A 61 10.03 3.32 15.76
C CYS A 61 10.09 4.49 14.78
N LEU A 62 8.95 5.13 14.49
CA LEU A 62 8.88 6.26 13.56
C LEU A 62 8.61 7.57 14.30
N GLU A 63 8.96 8.70 13.69
CA GLU A 63 8.68 10.05 14.20
C GLU A 63 8.53 11.05 13.06
N GLY A 64 8.03 12.26 13.36
CA GLY A 64 7.87 13.33 12.37
C GLY A 64 7.05 12.92 11.14
N ILE A 65 7.53 13.34 9.96
CA ILE A 65 6.86 13.11 8.67
C ILE A 65 6.69 11.61 8.36
N PRO A 66 7.71 10.73 8.46
CA PRO A 66 7.54 9.29 8.23
C PRO A 66 6.42 8.66 9.06
N ARG A 67 6.28 9.04 10.34
CA ARG A 67 5.17 8.56 11.18
C ARG A 67 3.82 8.99 10.63
N GLY A 68 3.69 10.27 10.27
CA GLY A 68 2.46 10.81 9.69
C GLY A 68 2.09 10.11 8.38
N MET A 69 3.07 9.89 7.49
CA MET A 69 2.83 9.20 6.22
C MET A 69 2.33 7.77 6.43
N VAL A 70 2.98 6.99 7.31
CA VAL A 70 2.56 5.61 7.60
C VAL A 70 1.17 5.58 8.26
N GLN A 71 0.86 6.53 9.15
CA GLN A 71 -0.45 6.62 9.78
C GLN A 71 -1.57 6.86 8.76
N LEU A 72 -1.37 7.76 7.78
CA LEU A 72 -2.36 8.01 6.73
C LEU A 72 -2.67 6.75 5.90
N VAL A 73 -1.63 6.00 5.52
CA VAL A 73 -1.84 4.75 4.76
C VAL A 73 -2.46 3.67 5.65
N LEU A 74 -2.09 3.60 6.93
CA LEU A 74 -2.68 2.68 7.90
C LEU A 74 -4.18 2.95 8.08
N ASP A 75 -4.58 4.22 8.17
CA ASP A 75 -5.99 4.61 8.32
C ASP A 75 -6.79 4.26 7.05
N GLY A 76 -6.24 4.52 5.87
CA GLY A 76 -6.81 4.10 4.58
C GLY A 76 -6.99 2.58 4.51
N SER A 77 -5.95 1.81 4.83
CA SER A 77 -6.02 0.34 4.87
C SER A 77 -7.02 -0.19 5.89
N SER A 78 -7.14 0.46 7.06
CA SER A 78 -8.09 0.10 8.10
C SER A 78 -9.53 0.31 7.65
N ASN A 79 -9.79 1.39 6.90
CA ASN A 79 -11.11 1.65 6.32
C ASN A 79 -11.47 0.62 5.24
N VAL A 80 -10.54 0.32 4.32
CA VAL A 80 -10.74 -0.74 3.32
C VAL A 80 -10.99 -2.09 3.98
N GLY A 81 -10.18 -2.44 5.00
CA GLY A 81 -10.34 -3.63 5.82
C GLY A 81 -11.71 -3.73 6.46
N ARG A 82 -12.16 -2.68 7.17
CA ARG A 82 -13.49 -2.64 7.80
C ARG A 82 -14.61 -2.84 6.78
N GLU A 83 -14.55 -2.12 5.66
CA GLU A 83 -15.56 -2.22 4.60
C GLU A 83 -15.61 -3.63 4.03
N LYS A 84 -14.49 -4.19 3.57
CA LYS A 84 -14.48 -5.52 2.95
C LYS A 84 -14.77 -6.66 3.93
N CYS A 85 -14.44 -6.50 5.22
CA CYS A 85 -14.64 -7.53 6.25
C CYS A 85 -16.05 -7.52 6.87
N THR A 86 -16.83 -6.46 6.65
CA THR A 86 -18.21 -6.39 7.13
C THR A 86 -19.14 -7.07 6.13
N VAL A 87 -19.58 -8.29 6.43
CA VAL A 87 -20.48 -9.06 5.56
C VAL A 87 -21.75 -8.26 5.24
N GLY A 88 -22.06 -8.16 3.95
CA GLY A 88 -23.23 -7.41 3.46
C GLY A 88 -23.01 -5.91 3.28
N SER A 89 -21.85 -5.37 3.64
CA SER A 89 -21.51 -3.97 3.31
C SER A 89 -21.37 -3.76 1.79
N PRO A 90 -21.46 -2.51 1.32
CA PRO A 90 -21.13 -2.17 -0.06
C PRO A 90 -19.68 -2.55 -0.44
N GLY A 91 -18.73 -2.38 0.48
CA GLY A 91 -17.33 -2.74 0.26
C GLY A 91 -17.09 -4.24 0.14
N HIS A 92 -17.72 -5.05 0.99
CA HIS A 92 -17.66 -6.51 0.91
C HIS A 92 -18.25 -7.01 -0.42
N THR A 93 -19.41 -6.48 -0.81
CA THR A 93 -20.06 -6.85 -2.08
C THR A 93 -19.18 -6.48 -3.29
N ARG A 94 -18.60 -5.27 -3.29
CA ARG A 94 -17.66 -4.85 -4.34
C ARG A 94 -16.43 -5.74 -4.38
N TYR A 95 -15.82 -6.03 -3.23
CA TYR A 95 -14.66 -6.91 -3.15
C TYR A 95 -14.96 -8.28 -3.78
N MET A 96 -16.04 -8.94 -3.37
CA MET A 96 -16.41 -10.27 -3.86
C MET A 96 -16.68 -10.28 -5.36
N LYS A 97 -17.25 -9.19 -5.91
CA LYS A 97 -17.47 -9.05 -7.36
C LYS A 97 -16.16 -9.03 -8.15
N HIS A 98 -15.10 -8.43 -7.61
CA HIS A 98 -13.87 -8.18 -8.37
C HIS A 98 -12.74 -9.18 -8.07
N ALA A 99 -12.77 -9.86 -6.92
CA ALA A 99 -11.67 -10.71 -6.44
C ALA A 99 -11.24 -11.79 -7.44
N GLU A 100 -12.19 -12.47 -8.08
CA GLU A 100 -11.89 -13.54 -9.04
C GLU A 100 -11.08 -13.03 -10.23
N CYS A 101 -11.51 -11.93 -10.87
CA CYS A 101 -10.77 -11.39 -12.01
C CYS A 101 -9.42 -10.80 -11.61
N LEU A 102 -9.36 -10.10 -10.47
CA LEU A 102 -8.08 -9.58 -9.97
C LEU A 102 -7.07 -10.70 -9.71
N ASN A 103 -7.52 -11.88 -9.28
CA ASN A 103 -6.66 -13.05 -9.14
C ASN A 103 -6.11 -13.58 -10.48
N ILE A 104 -6.79 -13.36 -11.61
CA ILE A 104 -6.25 -13.66 -12.95
C ILE A 104 -5.07 -12.73 -13.27
N ALA A 105 -5.19 -11.45 -12.92
CA ALA A 105 -4.12 -10.47 -13.08
C ALA A 105 -3.07 -10.50 -11.94
N GLY A 106 -3.25 -11.36 -10.95
CA GLY A 106 -2.58 -11.28 -9.65
C GLY A 106 -1.05 -11.30 -9.70
N ASP A 107 -0.47 -12.10 -10.59
CA ASP A 107 1.00 -12.14 -10.78
C ASP A 107 1.56 -10.79 -11.27
N LYS A 108 0.83 -10.12 -12.17
CA LYS A 108 1.22 -8.81 -12.70
C LYS A 108 1.07 -7.74 -11.61
N ILE A 109 -0.04 -7.78 -10.86
CA ILE A 109 -0.31 -6.84 -9.77
C ILE A 109 0.74 -7.00 -8.65
N HIS A 110 1.06 -8.23 -8.24
CA HIS A 110 2.08 -8.50 -7.24
C HIS A 110 3.48 -8.01 -7.67
N ARG A 111 3.82 -8.11 -8.96
CA ARG A 111 5.05 -7.51 -9.50
C ARG A 111 5.04 -5.98 -9.41
N CYS A 112 3.91 -5.33 -9.65
CA CYS A 112 3.78 -3.88 -9.45
C CYS A 112 4.02 -3.50 -7.99
N MET A 113 3.46 -4.27 -7.04
CA MET A 113 3.69 -4.07 -5.60
C MET A 113 5.16 -4.21 -5.23
N LYS A 114 5.82 -5.31 -5.64
CA LYS A 114 7.25 -5.53 -5.40
C LYS A 114 8.14 -4.44 -5.97
N ARG A 115 7.78 -3.91 -7.14
CA ARG A 115 8.50 -2.79 -7.74
C ARG A 115 8.36 -1.53 -6.89
N LEU A 116 7.16 -1.23 -6.40
CA LEU A 116 6.93 -0.07 -5.52
C LEU A 116 7.74 -0.20 -4.23
N THR A 117 7.60 -1.32 -3.52
CA THR A 117 8.31 -1.53 -2.24
C THR A 117 9.83 -1.45 -2.43
N GLY A 118 10.37 -2.08 -3.48
CA GLY A 118 11.80 -2.00 -3.78
C GLY A 118 12.30 -0.58 -4.08
N ILE A 119 11.50 0.28 -4.73
CA ILE A 119 11.88 1.69 -4.92
C ILE A 119 11.84 2.46 -3.60
N LEU A 120 10.82 2.23 -2.76
CA LEU A 120 10.70 2.88 -1.46
C LEU A 120 11.84 2.49 -0.51
N GLU A 121 12.19 1.21 -0.46
CA GLU A 121 13.32 0.68 0.30
C GLU A 121 14.65 1.31 -0.17
N ALA A 122 14.94 1.24 -1.48
CA ALA A 122 16.16 1.82 -2.03
C ALA A 122 16.24 3.36 -1.83
N SER A 123 15.09 4.05 -1.88
CA SER A 123 14.99 5.48 -1.56
C SER A 123 15.32 5.77 -0.11
N ALA A 124 14.79 4.95 0.82
CA ALA A 124 15.04 5.07 2.24
C ALA A 124 16.53 4.89 2.59
N GLU A 125 17.24 4.01 1.87
CA GLU A 125 18.66 3.71 2.12
C GLU A 125 19.64 4.67 1.45
N HIS A 126 19.40 5.03 0.19
CA HIS A 126 20.45 5.61 -0.66
C HIS A 126 20.26 7.09 -1.02
N HIS A 127 19.08 7.68 -0.75
CA HIS A 127 18.79 9.04 -1.18
C HIS A 127 18.89 10.07 -0.05
N GLU A 128 19.25 11.31 -0.40
CA GLU A 128 19.16 12.44 0.52
C GLU A 128 17.69 12.67 0.93
N ARG A 129 17.47 13.07 2.18
CA ARG A 129 16.14 13.29 2.77
C ARG A 129 15.21 14.12 1.88
N LYS A 130 15.76 15.16 1.25
CA LYS A 130 15.02 16.10 0.39
C LYS A 130 14.43 15.46 -0.87
N HIS A 131 14.97 14.33 -1.33
CA HIS A 131 14.51 13.63 -2.53
C HIS A 131 13.62 12.42 -2.22
N LYS A 132 13.63 11.93 -0.97
CA LYS A 132 12.91 10.69 -0.60
C LYS A 132 11.41 10.80 -0.81
N ILE A 133 10.82 11.91 -0.36
CA ILE A 133 9.37 12.15 -0.45
C ILE A 133 8.95 12.29 -1.92
N GLY A 134 9.69 13.08 -2.70
CA GLY A 134 9.44 13.22 -4.13
C GLY A 134 9.49 11.88 -4.83
N LEU A 135 10.59 11.15 -4.73
CA LEU A 135 10.74 9.84 -5.35
C LEU A 135 9.62 8.86 -4.95
N ALA A 136 9.23 8.83 -3.67
CA ALA A 136 8.10 8.02 -3.21
C ALA A 136 6.78 8.42 -3.89
N CYS A 137 6.47 9.71 -3.89
CA CYS A 137 5.28 10.27 -4.52
C CYS A 137 5.22 9.99 -6.04
N CYS A 138 6.33 10.17 -6.76
CA CYS A 138 6.41 9.91 -8.20
C CYS A 138 6.26 8.41 -8.50
N SER A 139 6.81 7.56 -7.63
CA SER A 139 6.73 6.09 -7.77
C SER A 139 5.31 5.57 -7.65
N PHE A 140 4.45 6.23 -6.86
CA PHE A 140 3.03 5.89 -6.76
C PHE A 140 2.29 6.08 -8.09
N GLY A 141 2.65 7.09 -8.89
CA GLY A 141 2.09 7.29 -10.23
C GLY A 141 2.41 6.11 -11.15
N GLY A 142 3.67 5.68 -11.18
CA GLY A 142 4.10 4.50 -11.95
C GLY A 142 3.47 3.19 -11.45
N TYR A 143 3.33 3.04 -10.14
CA TYR A 143 2.65 1.91 -9.52
C TYR A 143 1.17 1.83 -9.91
N ARG A 144 0.43 2.96 -9.84
CA ARG A 144 -0.96 3.03 -10.26
C ARG A 144 -1.13 2.63 -11.73
N GLN A 145 -0.30 3.16 -12.61
CA GLN A 145 -0.35 2.82 -14.04
C GLN A 145 -0.06 1.33 -14.26
N CYS A 146 0.95 0.78 -13.57
CA CYS A 146 1.29 -0.65 -13.65
C CYS A 146 0.10 -1.55 -13.27
N ILE A 147 -0.63 -1.22 -12.20
CA ILE A 147 -1.84 -1.96 -11.81
C ILE A 147 -2.94 -1.85 -12.86
N VAL A 148 -3.21 -0.63 -13.35
CA VAL A 148 -4.23 -0.41 -14.39
C VAL A 148 -3.93 -1.25 -15.63
N ASP A 149 -2.68 -1.26 -16.10
CA ASP A 149 -2.28 -2.05 -17.28
C ASP A 149 -2.35 -3.56 -17.01
N ALA A 150 -1.98 -4.00 -15.80
CA ALA A 150 -2.09 -5.39 -15.39
C ALA A 150 -3.53 -5.90 -15.44
N VAL A 151 -4.48 -5.10 -14.93
CA VAL A 151 -5.90 -5.44 -14.88
C VAL A 151 -6.53 -5.32 -16.26
N LYS A 152 -6.28 -4.25 -17.03
CA LYS A 152 -6.78 -4.08 -18.41
C LYS A 152 -6.41 -5.24 -19.33
N GLY A 153 -5.23 -5.82 -19.14
CA GLY A 153 -4.78 -6.97 -19.94
C GLY A 153 -5.50 -8.29 -19.62
N SER A 154 -6.40 -8.32 -18.62
CA SER A 154 -7.02 -9.56 -18.12
C SER A 154 -8.51 -9.44 -17.77
N CYS A 155 -9.00 -8.22 -17.52
CA CYS A 155 -10.32 -7.92 -16.97
C CYS A 155 -11.00 -6.76 -17.72
N ASP A 156 -12.32 -6.63 -17.58
CA ASP A 156 -13.07 -5.48 -18.11
C ASP A 156 -12.82 -4.17 -17.33
N ASP A 157 -13.30 -3.06 -17.90
CA ASP A 157 -13.11 -1.71 -17.37
C ASP A 157 -13.67 -1.52 -15.95
N SER A 158 -14.67 -2.30 -15.53
CA SER A 158 -15.22 -2.20 -14.17
C SER A 158 -14.23 -2.69 -13.12
N HIS A 159 -13.39 -3.70 -13.44
CA HIS A 159 -12.30 -4.14 -12.56
C HIS A 159 -11.16 -3.15 -12.53
N VAL A 160 -10.89 -2.49 -13.66
CA VAL A 160 -9.87 -1.44 -13.75
C VAL A 160 -10.25 -0.25 -12.86
N ALA A 161 -11.51 0.19 -12.92
CA ALA A 161 -12.04 1.23 -12.05
C ALA A 161 -11.92 0.83 -10.58
N TYR A 162 -12.30 -0.40 -10.22
CA TYR A 162 -12.15 -0.89 -8.85
C TYR A 162 -10.70 -0.91 -8.37
N ALA A 163 -9.75 -1.36 -9.20
CA ALA A 163 -8.33 -1.36 -8.85
C ALA A 163 -7.79 0.07 -8.63
N HIS A 164 -8.25 1.05 -9.41
CA HIS A 164 -7.92 2.45 -9.20
C HIS A 164 -8.53 3.00 -7.90
N ASP A 165 -9.82 2.78 -7.66
CA ASP A 165 -10.52 3.20 -6.44
C ASP A 165 -9.87 2.62 -5.18
N LEU A 166 -9.36 1.39 -5.28
CA LEU A 166 -8.69 0.71 -4.18
C LEU A 166 -7.38 1.41 -3.79
N ILE A 167 -6.56 1.82 -4.77
CA ILE A 167 -5.33 2.58 -4.51
C ILE A 167 -5.67 3.92 -3.86
N GLN A 168 -6.71 4.61 -4.35
CA GLN A 168 -7.17 5.86 -3.75
C GLN A 168 -7.66 5.64 -2.30
N SER A 169 -8.33 4.52 -2.04
CA SER A 169 -8.81 4.20 -0.69
C SER A 169 -7.68 3.89 0.28
N TYR A 170 -6.57 3.30 -0.19
CA TYR A 170 -5.39 3.02 0.64
C TYR A 170 -4.52 4.24 0.90
N ALA A 171 -4.22 5.01 -0.14
CA ALA A 171 -3.17 6.03 -0.09
C ALA A 171 -3.65 7.42 -0.51
N GLY A 172 -4.92 7.60 -0.87
CA GLY A 172 -5.45 8.85 -1.44
C GLY A 172 -5.16 10.07 -0.58
N GLU A 173 -5.41 9.99 0.73
CA GLU A 173 -5.12 11.10 1.64
C GLU A 173 -3.63 11.45 1.68
N LEU A 174 -2.75 10.45 1.70
CA LEU A 174 -1.30 10.67 1.59
C LEU A 174 -0.96 11.36 0.26
N LEU A 175 -1.53 10.89 -0.84
CA LEU A 175 -1.25 11.41 -2.17
C LEU A 175 -1.76 12.85 -2.34
N ASP A 176 -2.95 13.14 -1.82
CA ASP A 176 -3.62 14.42 -1.96
C ASP A 176 -3.06 15.49 -1.01
N THR A 177 -2.36 15.09 0.05
CA THR A 177 -1.78 16.01 1.04
C THR A 177 -0.27 16.14 0.93
N VAL A 178 0.46 15.02 1.00
CA VAL A 178 1.92 14.99 0.98
C VAL A 178 2.44 15.06 -0.45
N CYS A 179 1.77 14.38 -1.40
CA CYS A 179 2.24 14.28 -2.77
C CYS A 179 1.72 15.35 -3.73
N ILE A 180 0.88 16.29 -3.26
CA ILE A 180 0.18 17.27 -4.10
C ILE A 180 1.09 18.10 -5.03
N ASN A 181 2.33 18.33 -4.61
CA ASN A 181 3.30 19.16 -5.34
C ASN A 181 4.33 18.36 -6.16
N TYR A 182 4.21 17.02 -6.22
CA TYR A 182 5.16 16.17 -6.93
C TYR A 182 4.51 15.61 -8.19
N LYS A 183 4.93 16.10 -9.37
CA LYS A 183 4.38 15.69 -10.66
C LYS A 183 5.38 14.84 -11.44
N PRO A 184 4.92 13.84 -12.20
CA PRO A 184 5.81 13.08 -13.08
C PRO A 184 6.62 14.01 -13.99
N GLY A 185 7.95 13.89 -13.94
CA GLY A 185 8.88 14.67 -14.76
C GLY A 185 9.43 15.95 -14.10
N ASP A 186 9.03 16.29 -12.87
CA ASP A 186 9.69 17.34 -12.07
C ASP A 186 11.10 16.88 -11.66
N GLU A 187 12.05 17.78 -11.37
CA GLU A 187 13.42 17.39 -10.91
C GLU A 187 13.45 16.58 -9.59
N SER A 188 12.33 16.61 -8.85
CA SER A 188 12.13 15.79 -7.64
C SER A 188 11.65 14.36 -7.95
N CYS A 189 11.41 14.08 -9.24
CA CYS A 189 11.16 12.82 -9.91
C CYS A 189 12.24 12.60 -11.01
#